data_AF-A0A538PZ80-F1
#
_entry.id   AF-A0A538PZ80-F1
#
_cell.length_a   1.000
_cell.length_b   1.000
_cell.length_c   1.000
_cell.angle_alpha   90.00
_cell.angle_beta   90.00
_cell.angle_gamma   90.00
#
_symmetry.space_group_name_H-M   'P 1'
#
loop_
_entity.id
_entity.type
_entity.pdbx_description
1 polymer ?
#
loop_
_entity_poly.entity_id
_entity_poly.type
_entity_poly.pdbx_seq_one_letter_code
_entity_poly.pdbx_strand_id
1 'polypeptide(L)'
;MNDKEPIARLEHALEQLGAEHEPPRGWEARVLAAVEPKPRRRWWWLAVPALAVVLAVVLLPALLSPRPGALALTIERIPGPTRARGDTQVGDRIHATARGGAGHRAIWVYRGETDLVAVCPGGTGCSASGGALALDFALDRIGSYHVIALAGAAELPVPHGAYDEDLAAAMAAGATDQRQVIEVQ
;
A
#
# COMPACT_ATOMS: atom_id res chain seq x y z
N MET A 1 -28.43 39.17 4.29
CA MET A 1 -27.19 38.73 4.97
C MET A 1 -26.18 38.47 3.87
N ASN A 2 -25.06 39.20 3.86
CA ASN A 2 -24.21 39.37 2.67
C ASN A 2 -22.86 38.66 2.93
N ASP A 3 -22.65 37.48 2.35
CA ASP A 3 -21.50 36.57 2.61
C ASP A 3 -20.14 37.07 2.08
N LYS A 4 -20.03 38.33 1.64
CA LYS A 4 -18.80 38.90 1.05
C LYS A 4 -17.88 39.61 2.05
N GLU A 5 -18.37 39.81 3.27
CA GLU A 5 -17.65 40.53 4.34
C GLU A 5 -16.38 39.84 4.88
N PRO A 6 -16.29 38.49 5.01
CA PRO A 6 -15.10 37.85 5.57
C PRO A 6 -13.92 37.81 4.59
N ILE A 7 -14.18 37.69 3.28
CA ILE A 7 -13.13 37.65 2.25
C ILE A 7 -12.47 39.04 2.11
N ALA A 8 -13.28 40.10 2.02
CA ALA A 8 -12.76 41.47 1.93
C ALA A 8 -11.90 41.85 3.15
N ARG A 9 -12.23 41.31 4.34
CA ARG A 9 -11.45 41.52 5.56
C ARG A 9 -10.09 40.82 5.52
N LEU A 10 -10.02 39.63 4.91
CA LEU A 10 -8.78 38.88 4.73
C LEU A 10 -7.88 39.52 3.66
N GLU A 11 -8.45 39.96 2.55
CA GLU A 11 -7.71 40.66 1.49
C GLU A 11 -7.08 41.95 2.04
N HIS A 12 -7.85 42.72 2.81
CA HIS A 12 -7.34 43.94 3.44
C HIS A 12 -6.23 43.66 4.47
N ALA A 13 -6.38 42.59 5.28
CA ALA A 13 -5.34 42.20 6.23
C ALA A 13 -4.06 41.72 5.53
N LEU A 14 -4.17 41.03 4.40
CA LEU A 14 -3.03 40.56 3.61
C LEU A 14 -2.30 41.70 2.90
N GLU A 15 -3.02 42.67 2.35
CA GLU A 15 -2.42 43.87 1.77
C GLU A 15 -1.66 44.69 2.82
N GLN A 16 -2.23 44.82 4.02
CA GLN A 16 -1.60 45.54 5.12
C GLN A 16 -0.32 44.85 5.62
N LEU A 17 -0.35 43.52 5.75
CA LEU A 17 0.83 42.71 6.09
C LEU A 17 1.92 42.78 5.01
N GLY A 18 1.54 42.80 3.72
CA GLY A 18 2.48 42.93 2.60
C GLY A 18 3.19 44.29 2.56
N ALA A 19 2.49 45.37 2.91
CA ALA A 19 3.06 46.72 2.95
C ALA A 19 4.02 46.94 4.15
N GLU A 20 3.79 46.26 5.28
CA GLU A 20 4.64 46.39 6.46
C GLU A 20 5.92 45.54 6.41
N HIS A 21 5.97 44.52 5.54
CA HIS A 21 7.09 43.58 5.43
C HIS A 21 7.77 43.65 4.06
N GLU A 22 7.94 44.86 3.52
CA GLU A 22 8.77 45.03 2.34
C GLU A 22 10.24 44.78 2.74
N PRO A 23 10.89 43.74 2.18
CA PRO A 23 12.19 43.34 2.64
C PRO A 23 13.23 44.43 2.30
N PRO A 24 14.20 44.70 3.19
CA PRO A 24 15.11 45.84 3.06
C PRO A 24 15.91 45.76 1.74
N ARG A 25 16.18 46.92 1.12
CA ARG A 25 16.95 46.99 -0.13
C ARG A 25 18.23 46.13 -0.06
N GLY A 26 18.42 45.25 -1.05
CA GLY A 26 19.56 44.32 -1.12
C GLY A 26 19.41 43.03 -0.30
N TRP A 27 18.23 42.72 0.24
CA TRP A 27 17.97 41.43 0.88
C TRP A 27 18.14 40.25 -0.10
N GLU A 28 17.68 40.39 -1.34
CA GLU A 28 17.72 39.33 -2.35
C GLU A 28 19.18 38.93 -2.67
N ALA A 29 20.05 39.93 -2.86
CA ALA A 29 21.48 39.69 -3.07
C ALA A 29 22.15 38.98 -1.87
N ARG A 30 21.71 39.23 -0.64
CA ARG A 30 22.21 38.56 0.56
C ARG A 30 21.73 37.11 0.66
N VAL A 31 20.46 36.87 0.34
CA VAL A 31 19.91 35.51 0.30
C VAL A 31 20.64 34.71 -0.77
N LEU A 32 20.75 35.24 -1.99
CA LEU A 32 21.44 34.59 -3.10
C LEU A 32 22.92 34.32 -2.77
N ALA A 33 23.63 35.27 -2.16
CA ALA A 33 25.02 35.06 -1.72
C ALA A 33 25.16 34.02 -0.60
N ALA A 34 24.11 33.77 0.19
CA ALA A 34 24.09 32.73 1.20
C ALA A 34 23.84 31.32 0.62
N VAL A 35 23.12 31.24 -0.51
CA VAL A 35 22.90 29.97 -1.23
C VAL A 35 24.01 29.67 -2.25
N GLU A 36 24.77 30.68 -2.67
CA GLU A 36 25.90 30.47 -3.56
C GLU A 36 27.01 29.65 -2.86
N PRO A 37 27.35 28.46 -3.40
CA PRO A 37 28.39 27.64 -2.80
C PRO A 37 29.74 28.34 -2.94
N LYS A 38 30.34 28.68 -1.79
CA LYS A 38 31.66 29.32 -1.72
C LYS A 38 32.69 28.52 -2.54
N PRO A 39 33.39 29.11 -3.51
CA PRO A 39 34.35 28.38 -4.35
C PRO A 39 35.55 27.97 -3.51
N ARG A 40 35.50 26.76 -2.95
CA ARG A 40 36.61 26.17 -2.22
C ARG A 40 37.71 25.79 -3.22
N ARG A 41 38.82 26.50 -3.08
CA ARG A 41 40.09 26.39 -3.80
C ARG A 41 40.41 24.92 -4.18
N ARG A 42 40.53 24.75 -5.49
CA ARG A 42 40.68 23.55 -6.35
C ARG A 42 41.84 22.57 -6.02
N TRP A 43 42.19 22.33 -4.76
CA TRP A 43 43.37 21.50 -4.41
C TRP A 43 43.08 20.18 -3.67
N TRP A 44 41.82 19.82 -3.41
CA TRP A 44 41.48 18.59 -2.67
C TRP A 44 40.80 17.49 -3.51
N TRP A 45 40.86 17.59 -4.84
CA TRP A 45 40.18 16.67 -5.78
C TRP A 45 40.81 15.28 -5.93
N LEU A 46 41.79 14.89 -5.10
CA LEU A 46 42.49 13.61 -5.24
C LEU A 46 42.29 12.60 -4.10
N ALA A 47 41.44 12.86 -3.09
CA ALA A 47 41.33 11.96 -1.94
C ALA A 47 39.92 11.52 -1.50
N VAL A 48 38.84 11.92 -2.17
CA VAL A 48 37.46 11.69 -1.64
C VAL A 48 36.54 10.72 -2.42
N PRO A 49 36.81 10.21 -3.64
CA PRO A 49 35.80 9.39 -4.33
C PRO A 49 35.67 7.95 -3.79
N ALA A 50 36.34 7.60 -2.68
CA ALA A 50 36.26 6.25 -2.11
C ALA A 50 35.26 6.11 -0.95
N LEU A 51 34.87 7.18 -0.25
CA LEU A 51 34.11 7.05 1.02
C LEU A 51 32.60 7.32 0.90
N ALA A 52 32.15 8.10 -0.08
CA ALA A 52 30.72 8.43 -0.24
C ALA A 52 29.91 7.32 -0.93
N VAL A 53 30.53 6.50 -1.78
CA VAL A 53 29.84 5.40 -2.47
C VAL A 53 29.51 4.24 -1.51
N VAL A 54 30.36 3.99 -0.52
CA VAL A 54 30.17 2.86 0.40
C VAL A 54 28.97 3.08 1.34
N LEU A 55 28.76 4.29 1.86
CA LEU A 55 27.62 4.55 2.76
C LEU A 55 26.26 4.46 2.03
N ALA A 56 26.17 4.96 0.80
CA ALA A 56 24.93 4.89 0.02
C ALA A 56 24.57 3.44 -0.34
N VAL A 57 25.55 2.61 -0.67
CA VAL A 57 25.32 1.20 -1.04
C VAL A 57 24.92 0.33 0.16
N VAL A 58 25.34 0.68 1.39
CA VAL A 58 24.98 -0.09 2.60
C VAL A 58 23.66 0.38 3.22
N LEU A 59 23.36 1.68 3.21
CA LEU A 59 22.15 2.22 3.84
C LEU A 59 20.91 2.20 2.94
N LEU A 60 21.04 2.30 1.61
CA LEU A 60 19.88 2.17 0.71
C LEU A 60 19.14 0.85 0.89
N PRO A 61 19.78 -0.33 0.85
CA PRO A 61 19.04 -1.58 0.97
C PRO A 61 18.39 -1.76 2.35
N ALA A 62 18.96 -1.20 3.42
CA ALA A 62 18.35 -1.22 4.75
C ALA A 62 17.11 -0.29 4.86
N LEU A 63 17.12 0.86 4.18
CA LEU A 63 15.97 1.77 4.11
C LEU A 63 14.88 1.31 3.14
N LEU A 64 15.26 0.56 2.10
CA LEU A 64 14.35 -0.04 1.12
C LEU A 64 13.94 -1.49 1.47
N SER A 65 14.47 -2.07 2.55
CA SER A 65 14.07 -3.41 2.96
C SER A 65 12.60 -3.38 3.43
N PRO A 66 11.70 -4.16 2.80
CA PRO A 66 10.31 -4.24 3.24
C PRO A 66 10.28 -4.69 4.70
N ARG A 67 9.58 -3.92 5.54
CA ARG A 67 9.51 -4.18 6.98
C ARG A 67 9.15 -5.65 7.22
N PRO A 68 10.01 -6.43 7.90
CA PRO A 68 9.65 -7.78 8.30
C PRO A 68 8.39 -7.69 9.16
N GLY A 69 7.29 -8.29 8.68
CA GLY A 69 5.98 -8.26 9.33
C GLY A 69 4.85 -7.63 8.52
N ALA A 70 5.13 -7.00 7.37
CA ALA A 70 4.03 -6.58 6.48
C ALA A 70 3.30 -7.81 5.92
N LEU A 71 1.96 -7.78 5.96
CA LEU A 71 1.13 -8.78 5.31
C LEU A 71 1.30 -8.64 3.79
N ALA A 72 1.56 -9.75 3.11
CA ALA A 72 1.71 -9.81 1.67
C ALA A 72 0.76 -10.87 1.10
N LEU A 73 -0.01 -10.46 0.09
CA LEU A 73 -0.89 -11.33 -0.70
C LEU A 73 -0.30 -11.50 -2.09
N THR A 74 -0.11 -12.74 -2.52
CA THR A 74 0.31 -13.12 -3.88
C THR A 74 -0.78 -13.96 -4.51
N ILE A 75 -1.11 -13.67 -5.76
CA ILE A 75 -2.11 -14.41 -6.54
C ILE A 75 -1.44 -14.93 -7.80
N GLU A 76 -1.49 -16.25 -7.97
CA GLU A 76 -1.04 -16.94 -9.18
C GLU A 76 -2.25 -17.60 -9.85
N ARG A 77 -2.36 -17.40 -11.17
CA ARG A 77 -3.42 -17.99 -11.99
C ARG A 77 -2.90 -19.23 -12.68
N ILE A 78 -3.61 -20.34 -12.52
CA ILE A 78 -3.37 -21.62 -13.18
C ILE A 78 -4.48 -21.81 -14.23
N PRO A 79 -4.15 -21.71 -15.54
CA PRO A 79 -5.15 -21.80 -16.59
C PRO A 79 -5.91 -23.13 -16.59
N GLY A 80 -7.22 -23.04 -16.81
CA GLY A 80 -8.10 -24.19 -16.98
C GLY A 80 -7.90 -24.94 -18.31
N PRO A 81 -8.61 -26.08 -18.51
CA PRO A 81 -8.54 -26.86 -19.74
C PRO A 81 -9.11 -26.11 -20.96
N THR A 82 -10.02 -25.17 -20.73
CA THR A 82 -10.62 -24.32 -21.76
C THR A 82 -9.67 -23.17 -22.09
N ARG A 83 -9.06 -23.20 -23.29
CA ARG A 83 -8.22 -22.10 -23.78
C ARG A 83 -9.06 -21.18 -24.66
N ALA A 84 -9.86 -20.29 -24.08
CA ALA A 84 -10.33 -19.14 -24.86
C ALA A 84 -9.25 -18.03 -24.84
N ARG A 85 -9.19 -17.22 -25.90
CA ARG A 85 -8.22 -16.13 -26.02
C ARG A 85 -8.70 -14.94 -25.18
N GLY A 86 -8.07 -14.67 -24.03
CA GLY A 86 -8.43 -13.54 -23.17
C GLY A 86 -7.74 -13.57 -21.80
N ASP A 87 -8.10 -12.61 -20.94
CA ASP A 87 -7.74 -12.55 -19.52
C ASP A 87 -8.41 -13.68 -18.71
N THR A 88 -8.44 -13.59 -17.39
CA THR A 88 -8.88 -14.63 -16.45
C THR A 88 -10.30 -15.14 -16.75
N GLN A 89 -10.50 -16.46 -16.77
CA GLN A 89 -11.74 -17.10 -17.26
C GLN A 89 -12.40 -18.03 -16.24
N VAL A 90 -13.66 -18.33 -16.50
CA VAL A 90 -14.36 -19.43 -15.83
C VAL A 90 -13.64 -20.76 -16.09
N GLY A 91 -13.39 -21.51 -15.03
CA GLY A 91 -12.65 -22.77 -15.03
C GLY A 91 -11.16 -22.62 -14.72
N ASP A 92 -10.62 -21.41 -14.69
CA ASP A 92 -9.27 -21.16 -14.18
C ASP A 92 -9.22 -21.47 -12.68
N ARG A 93 -8.04 -21.89 -12.20
CA ARG A 93 -7.76 -22.03 -10.78
C ARG A 93 -6.86 -20.89 -10.31
N ILE A 94 -7.11 -20.43 -9.10
CA ILE A 94 -6.34 -19.39 -8.45
C ILE A 94 -5.62 -20.01 -7.26
N HIS A 95 -4.31 -19.78 -7.19
CA HIS A 95 -3.47 -20.06 -6.04
C HIS A 95 -3.18 -18.75 -5.32
N ALA A 96 -3.87 -18.50 -4.21
CA ALA A 96 -3.66 -17.32 -3.37
C ALA A 96 -2.76 -17.68 -2.19
N THR A 97 -1.71 -16.89 -1.94
CA THR A 97 -0.81 -17.07 -0.79
C THR A 97 -0.73 -15.81 0.04
N ALA A 98 -0.93 -15.94 1.35
CA ALA A 98 -0.72 -14.90 2.35
C ALA A 98 0.51 -15.21 3.21
N ARG A 99 1.42 -14.24 3.32
CA ARG A 99 2.64 -14.32 4.15
C ARG A 99 2.80 -13.06 5.01
N GLY A 100 3.59 -13.18 6.08
CA GLY A 100 3.86 -12.05 6.97
C GLY A 100 2.66 -11.74 7.88
N GLY A 101 2.57 -10.51 8.37
CA GLY A 101 1.55 -10.10 9.33
C GLY A 101 1.75 -10.66 10.74
N ALA A 102 0.91 -10.20 11.67
CA ALA A 102 0.91 -10.67 13.05
C ALA A 102 0.21 -12.03 13.19
N GLY A 103 0.75 -12.90 14.05
CA GLY A 103 0.11 -14.09 14.64
C GLY A 103 -0.80 -14.92 13.72
N HIS A 104 -2.09 -14.60 13.78
CA HIS A 104 -3.17 -15.31 13.10
C HIS A 104 -3.35 -14.75 11.69
N ARG A 105 -3.56 -15.64 10.71
CA ARG A 105 -3.77 -15.27 9.31
C ARG A 105 -5.00 -15.94 8.74
N ALA A 106 -5.65 -15.26 7.80
CA ALA A 106 -6.72 -15.83 7.01
C ALA A 106 -6.64 -15.36 5.55
N ILE A 107 -7.21 -16.15 4.65
CA ILE A 107 -7.54 -15.76 3.27
C ILE A 107 -9.04 -16.01 3.10
N TRP A 108 -9.78 -14.97 2.72
CA TRP A 108 -11.20 -15.06 2.38
C TRP A 108 -11.39 -14.68 0.92
N VAL A 109 -12.28 -15.39 0.25
CA VAL A 109 -12.61 -15.13 -1.15
C VAL A 109 -14.12 -14.96 -1.26
N TYR A 110 -14.53 -13.80 -1.73
CA TYR A 110 -15.92 -13.48 -2.00
C TYR A 110 -16.14 -13.35 -3.51
N ARG A 111 -17.33 -13.68 -3.99
CA ARG A 111 -17.82 -13.32 -5.31
C ARG A 111 -18.86 -12.23 -5.16
N GLY A 112 -18.59 -11.04 -5.70
CA GLY A 112 -19.35 -9.84 -5.35
C GLY A 112 -19.30 -9.57 -3.84
N GLU A 113 -20.41 -9.09 -3.28
CA GLU A 113 -20.46 -8.60 -1.88
C GLU A 113 -21.04 -9.60 -0.87
N THR A 114 -21.70 -10.67 -1.33
CA THR A 114 -22.56 -11.51 -0.44
C THR A 114 -22.31 -13.01 -0.54
N ASP A 115 -21.36 -13.44 -1.36
CA ASP A 115 -21.14 -14.85 -1.64
C ASP A 115 -19.71 -15.25 -1.28
N LEU A 116 -19.55 -15.83 -0.09
CA LEU A 116 -18.29 -16.36 0.39
C LEU A 116 -18.00 -17.72 -0.25
N VAL A 117 -17.09 -17.72 -1.22
CA VAL A 117 -16.77 -18.90 -2.04
C VAL A 117 -15.63 -19.74 -1.47
N ALA A 118 -14.69 -19.15 -0.73
CA ALA A 118 -13.61 -19.90 -0.08
C ALA A 118 -13.06 -19.20 1.17
N VAL A 119 -12.63 -20.01 2.15
CA VAL A 119 -12.06 -19.57 3.43
C VAL A 119 -10.84 -20.40 3.77
N CYS A 120 -9.81 -19.75 4.30
CA CYS A 120 -8.62 -20.36 4.86
C CYS A 120 -8.25 -19.56 6.11
N PRO A 121 -7.98 -20.15 7.29
CA PRO A 121 -7.95 -21.59 7.59
C PRO A 121 -9.32 -22.28 7.53
N GLY A 122 -9.31 -23.61 7.37
CA GLY A 122 -10.49 -24.48 7.61
C GLY A 122 -11.33 -24.86 6.37
N GLY A 123 -11.23 -24.14 5.26
CA GLY A 123 -11.96 -24.48 4.03
C GLY A 123 -11.21 -25.44 3.09
N THR A 124 -11.92 -25.90 2.06
CA THR A 124 -11.35 -26.77 1.01
C THR A 124 -10.26 -26.03 0.22
N GLY A 125 -9.17 -26.74 -0.13
CA GLY A 125 -8.06 -26.15 -0.87
C GLY A 125 -7.13 -25.27 -0.02
N CYS A 126 -7.38 -25.18 1.29
CA CYS A 126 -6.53 -24.46 2.22
C CYS A 126 -5.34 -25.32 2.68
N SER A 127 -4.16 -24.71 2.77
CA SER A 127 -2.96 -25.31 3.35
C SER A 127 -2.13 -24.27 4.11
N ALA A 128 -1.46 -24.70 5.17
CA ALA A 128 -0.57 -23.86 5.97
C ALA A 128 0.82 -24.49 6.03
N SER A 129 1.85 -23.75 5.63
CA SER A 129 3.23 -24.25 5.65
C SER A 129 4.23 -23.11 5.78
N GLY A 130 5.29 -23.29 6.58
CA GLY A 130 6.41 -22.34 6.66
C GLY A 130 6.02 -20.89 7.01
N GLY A 131 4.98 -20.69 7.83
CA GLY A 131 4.48 -19.35 8.16
C GLY A 131 3.72 -18.66 7.01
N ALA A 132 3.35 -19.40 5.98
CA ALA A 132 2.45 -18.98 4.91
C ALA A 132 1.11 -19.71 5.04
N LEU A 133 0.06 -19.05 4.57
CA LEU A 133 -1.25 -19.63 4.36
C LEU A 133 -1.52 -19.60 2.85
N ALA A 134 -1.95 -20.71 2.27
CA ALA A 134 -2.25 -20.82 0.85
C ALA A 134 -3.65 -21.39 0.63
N LEU A 135 -4.33 -20.89 -0.39
CA LEU A 135 -5.69 -21.26 -0.74
C LEU A 135 -5.80 -21.45 -2.25
N ASP A 136 -6.19 -22.65 -2.66
CA ASP A 136 -6.51 -22.98 -4.04
C ASP A 136 -8.03 -23.00 -4.25
N PHE A 137 -8.55 -22.19 -5.16
CA PHE A 137 -9.97 -22.17 -5.53
C PHE A 137 -10.15 -22.08 -7.04
N ALA A 138 -11.33 -22.46 -7.53
CA ALA A 138 -11.69 -22.36 -8.94
C ALA A 138 -12.60 -21.15 -9.17
N LEU A 139 -12.46 -20.51 -10.33
CA LEU A 139 -13.37 -19.48 -10.78
C LEU A 139 -14.54 -20.15 -11.50
N ASP A 140 -15.62 -20.42 -10.77
CA ASP A 140 -16.74 -21.23 -11.26
C ASP A 140 -17.77 -20.42 -12.07
N ARG A 141 -17.79 -19.09 -11.92
CA ARG A 141 -18.73 -18.18 -12.62
C ARG A 141 -18.09 -16.85 -12.98
N ILE A 142 -18.70 -16.19 -13.97
CA ILE A 142 -18.41 -14.81 -14.38
C ILE A 142 -18.71 -13.85 -13.21
N GLY A 143 -17.89 -12.82 -13.05
CA GLY A 143 -18.05 -11.77 -12.04
C GLY A 143 -16.74 -11.37 -11.36
N SER A 144 -16.86 -10.50 -10.36
CA SER A 144 -15.73 -9.98 -9.59
C SER A 144 -15.50 -10.84 -8.35
N TYR A 145 -14.27 -11.31 -8.16
CA TYR A 145 -13.85 -12.05 -6.97
C TYR A 145 -12.94 -11.18 -6.11
N HIS A 146 -13.33 -10.98 -4.85
CA HIS A 146 -12.55 -10.24 -3.87
C HIS A 146 -11.75 -11.22 -3.03
N VAL A 147 -10.42 -11.22 -3.23
CA VAL A 147 -9.48 -12.03 -2.45
C VAL A 147 -8.88 -11.13 -1.38
N ILE A 148 -9.10 -11.49 -0.12
CA ILE A 148 -8.62 -10.74 1.05
C ILE A 148 -7.68 -11.64 1.83
N ALA A 149 -6.45 -11.17 2.06
CA ALA A 149 -5.60 -11.70 3.12
C ALA A 149 -5.76 -10.85 4.37
N LEU A 150 -5.86 -11.49 5.52
CA LEU A 150 -5.97 -10.86 6.83
C LEU A 150 -4.87 -11.37 7.76
N ALA A 151 -4.40 -10.51 8.65
CA ALA A 151 -3.51 -10.89 9.73
C ALA A 151 -3.83 -10.11 11.01
N GLY A 152 -3.73 -10.77 12.17
CA GLY A 152 -4.07 -10.19 13.47
C GLY A 152 -3.28 -10.81 14.63
N ALA A 153 -3.07 -10.04 15.68
CA ALA A 153 -2.40 -10.54 16.89
C ALA A 153 -3.28 -11.52 17.68
N ALA A 154 -4.61 -11.38 17.56
CA ALA A 154 -5.61 -12.28 18.12
C ALA A 154 -6.28 -13.12 17.02
N GLU A 155 -7.05 -14.11 17.42
CA GLU A 155 -7.85 -14.92 16.50
C GLU A 155 -8.81 -14.04 15.69
N LEU A 156 -8.87 -14.29 14.38
CA LEU A 156 -9.71 -13.53 13.47
C LEU A 156 -11.16 -14.06 13.56
N PRO A 157 -12.17 -13.19 13.47
CA PRO A 157 -13.56 -13.61 13.46
C PRO A 157 -13.84 -14.52 12.24
N VAL A 158 -14.79 -15.43 12.39
CA VAL A 158 -15.23 -16.29 11.28
C VAL A 158 -16.13 -15.48 10.34
N PRO A 159 -15.89 -15.49 9.01
CA PRO A 159 -16.74 -14.79 8.06
C PRO A 159 -18.07 -15.52 7.85
N HIS A 160 -19.15 -14.77 7.60
CA HIS A 160 -20.51 -15.29 7.46
C HIS A 160 -21.10 -15.14 6.05
N GLY A 161 -20.43 -14.42 5.14
CA GLY A 161 -20.85 -14.29 3.75
C GLY A 161 -20.95 -12.86 3.23
N ALA A 162 -21.06 -11.88 4.12
CA ALA A 162 -21.23 -10.48 3.76
C ALA A 162 -19.87 -9.76 3.82
N TYR A 163 -19.30 -9.47 2.65
CA TYR A 163 -17.93 -8.95 2.50
C TYR A 163 -17.65 -7.75 3.42
N ASP A 164 -18.52 -6.73 3.40
CA ASP A 164 -18.31 -5.50 4.16
C ASP A 164 -18.44 -5.72 5.68
N GLU A 165 -19.42 -6.51 6.12
CA GLU A 165 -19.65 -6.81 7.54
C GLU A 165 -18.53 -7.66 8.12
N ASP A 166 -18.13 -8.71 7.40
CA ASP A 166 -17.06 -9.62 7.79
C ASP A 166 -15.71 -8.90 7.86
N LEU A 167 -15.42 -8.06 6.86
CA LEU A 167 -14.22 -7.24 6.86
C LEU A 167 -14.23 -6.21 8.00
N ALA A 168 -15.35 -5.52 8.21
CA ALA A 168 -15.48 -4.57 9.32
C ALA A 168 -15.26 -5.26 10.68
N ALA A 169 -15.80 -6.47 10.87
CA ALA A 169 -15.59 -7.27 12.07
C ALA A 169 -14.11 -7.64 12.26
N ALA A 170 -13.41 -8.04 11.18
CA ALA A 170 -11.98 -8.33 11.23
C ALA A 170 -11.16 -7.10 11.61
N MET A 171 -11.44 -5.95 11.00
CA MET A 171 -10.76 -4.68 11.31
C MET A 171 -11.03 -4.24 12.75
N ALA A 172 -12.26 -4.39 13.25
CA ALA A 172 -12.61 -4.12 14.64
C ALA A 172 -11.87 -5.03 15.63
N ALA A 173 -11.53 -6.26 15.21
CA ALA A 173 -10.68 -7.18 15.97
C ALA A 173 -9.17 -6.86 15.86
N GLY A 174 -8.81 -5.75 15.19
CA GLY A 174 -7.42 -5.31 15.03
C GLY A 174 -6.66 -6.01 13.90
N ALA A 175 -7.36 -6.56 12.92
CA ALA A 175 -6.73 -7.12 11.73
C ALA A 175 -6.11 -6.02 10.84
N THR A 176 -5.07 -6.42 10.11
CA THR A 176 -4.55 -5.72 8.94
C THR A 176 -4.87 -6.54 7.70
N ASP A 177 -5.05 -5.88 6.56
CA ASP A 177 -5.51 -6.54 5.34
C ASP A 177 -4.66 -6.22 4.11
N GLN A 178 -4.74 -7.12 3.12
CA GLN A 178 -4.31 -6.92 1.75
C GLN A 178 -5.40 -7.47 0.83
N ARG A 179 -5.76 -6.71 -0.21
CA ARG A 179 -6.88 -7.05 -1.09
C ARG A 179 -6.44 -7.07 -2.54
N GLN A 180 -7.03 -7.98 -3.30
CA GLN A 180 -6.96 -7.98 -4.76
C GLN A 180 -8.33 -8.37 -5.32
N VAL A 181 -8.67 -7.77 -6.46
CA VAL A 181 -9.90 -8.08 -7.20
C VAL A 181 -9.51 -8.82 -8.47
N ILE A 182 -10.22 -9.91 -8.75
CA ILE A 182 -10.07 -10.69 -9.97
C ILE A 182 -11.37 -10.57 -10.75
N GLU A 183 -11.32 -9.96 -11.93
CA GLU A 183 -12.45 -9.92 -12.86
C GLU A 183 -12.43 -11.16 -13.75
N VAL A 184 -13.58 -11.83 -13.83
CA VAL A 184 -13.77 -13.03 -14.66
C VAL A 184 -14.82 -12.75 -15.72
N GLN A 185 -14.49 -13.05 -16.97
CA GLN A 185 -15.35 -12.85 -18.15
C GLN A 185 -15.75 -14.18 -18.79
#